data_AF-A0A962B691-F1
#
_entry.id   AF-A0A962B691-F1
#
_cell.length_a   1.000
_cell.length_b   1.000
_cell.length_c   1.000
_cell.angle_alpha   90.00
_cell.angle_beta   90.00
_cell.angle_gamma   90.00
#
_symmetry.space_group_name_H-M   'P 1'
#
loop_
_entity.id
_entity.type
_entity.pdbx_description
1 polymer ?
#
loop_
_entity_poly.entity_id
_entity_poly.type
_entity_poly.pdbx_seq_one_letter_code
_entity_poly.pdbx_strand_id
1 'polypeptide(L)' 'MRLALATAIAAWGHDLDMPPLLAACARAGVPAEVLAWDDPTVSWGRFDAVLLRSTWDYTQR' A
#
# COMPACT_ATOMS: atom_id res chain seq x y z
N MET A 1 -9.16 4.07 12.05
CA MET A 1 -8.28 3.05 11.47
C MET A 1 -7.59 3.63 10.24
N ARG A 2 -6.27 3.76 10.25
CA ARG A 2 -5.42 4.15 9.11
C ARG A 2 -4.77 2.90 8.55
N LEU A 3 -5.07 2.59 7.29
CA LEU A 3 -4.57 1.40 6.60
C LEU A 3 -3.45 1.79 5.63
N ALA A 4 -2.29 1.14 5.71
CA ALA A 4 -1.30 1.20 4.64
C ALA A 4 -1.53 0.07 3.64
N LEU A 5 -1.51 0.38 2.35
CA LEU A 5 -1.50 -0.57 1.24
C LEU A 5 -0.06 -0.62 0.71
N ALA A 6 0.67 -1.67 1.07
CA ALA A 6 2.08 -1.79 0.73
C ALA A 6 2.25 -2.26 -0.73
N THR A 7 2.93 -1.45 -1.53
CA THR A 7 3.45 -1.76 -2.88
C THR A 7 4.97 -1.71 -2.86
N ALA A 8 5.63 -1.96 -3.98
CA ALA A 8 7.03 -1.58 -4.21
C ALA A 8 7.15 -0.36 -5.13
N ILE A 9 8.27 0.37 -5.08
CA ILE A 9 8.62 1.42 -6.05
C ILE A 9 8.57 0.84 -7.47
N ALA A 10 9.15 -0.35 -7.67
CA ALA A 10 9.17 -1.04 -8.95
C ALA A 10 7.78 -1.48 -9.45
N ALA A 11 6.79 -1.59 -8.57
CA ALA A 11 5.43 -2.01 -8.90
C ALA A 11 4.43 -0.84 -8.99
N TRP A 12 4.91 0.40 -8.85
CA TRP A 12 4.02 1.56 -8.86
C TRP A 12 3.28 1.69 -10.20
N GLY A 13 1.95 1.75 -10.13
CA GLY A 13 1.09 1.79 -11.32
C GLY A 13 0.91 0.46 -12.07
N HIS A 14 1.54 -0.63 -11.61
CA HIS A 14 1.40 -1.96 -12.20
C HIS A 14 0.33 -2.83 -11.51
N ASP A 15 -0.06 -2.51 -10.28
CA ASP A 15 -1.19 -3.16 -9.59
C ASP A 15 -2.53 -2.57 -10.07
N LEU A 16 -3.18 -3.27 -11.00
CA LEU A 16 -4.48 -2.88 -11.54
C LEU A 16 -5.63 -2.99 -10.51
N ASP A 17 -5.44 -3.73 -9.42
CA ASP A 17 -6.41 -3.84 -8.34
C ASP A 17 -6.29 -2.67 -7.34
N MET A 18 -5.19 -1.93 -7.36
CA MET A 18 -4.95 -0.83 -6.42
C MET A 18 -5.99 0.30 -6.56
N PRO A 19 -6.32 0.82 -7.76
CA PRO A 19 -7.36 1.84 -7.91
C PRO A 19 -8.76 1.41 -7.43
N PRO A 20 -9.32 0.23 -7.82
CA PRO A 20 -10.63 -0.19 -7.33
C PRO A 20 -10.63 -0.50 -5.82
N LEU A 21 -9.51 -0.98 -5.27
CA LEU A 21 -9.35 -1.19 -3.82
C LEU A 21 -9.39 0.14 -3.05
N LEU A 22 -8.64 1.15 -3.49
CA LEU A 22 -8.68 2.49 -2.89
C LEU A 22 -10.09 3.08 -2.92
N ALA A 23 -10.79 2.93 -4.04
CA ALA A 23 -12.18 3.37 -4.16
C ALA A 23 -13.11 2.62 -3.18
N ALA A 24 -12.89 1.32 -2.96
CA ALA A 24 -13.64 0.55 -1.98
C ALA A 24 -13.35 0.98 -0.53
N CYS A 25 -12.09 1.22 -0.17
CA CYS A 25 -11.69 1.76 1.12
C CYS A 25 -12.35 3.12 1.39
N ALA A 26 -12.34 4.01 0.40
CA ALA A 26 -13.00 5.31 0.50
C ALA A 26 -14.51 5.18 0.74
N ARG A 27 -15.20 4.31 -0.02
CA ARG A 27 -16.64 4.04 0.20
C ARG A 27 -16.95 3.44 1.57
N ALA A 28 -16.03 2.65 2.12
CA ALA A 28 -16.15 2.07 3.45
C ALA A 28 -15.75 3.03 4.59
N GLY A 29 -15.32 4.26 4.28
CA GLY A 29 -14.85 5.21 5.28
C GLY A 29 -13.52 4.79 5.93
N VAL A 30 -12.69 4.00 5.24
CA VAL A 30 -11.37 3.56 5.70
C VAL A 30 -10.30 4.43 5.03
N PRO A 31 -9.62 5.32 5.78
CA PRO A 31 -8.44 6.04 5.30
C PRO A 31 -7.34 5.04 4.91
N ALA A 32 -7.04 4.95 3.61
CA ALA A 32 -6.01 4.09 3.07
C ALA A 32 -4.96 4.90 2.30
N GLU A 33 -3.68 4.60 2.53
CA GLU A 33 -2.54 5.21 1.83
C GLU A 33 -1.72 4.14 1.11
N VAL A 34 -1.38 4.36 -0.16
CA VAL A 34 -0.47 3.48 -0.90
C VAL A 34 0.97 3.92 -0.63
N LEU A 35 1.80 2.99 -0.16
CA LEU A 35 3.17 3.27 0.23
C LEU A 35 4.10 2.18 -0.27
N ALA A 36 5.27 2.59 -0.73
CA ALA A 36 6.30 1.66 -1.14
C ALA A 36 7.01 1.07 0.10
N TRP A 37 7.08 -0.26 0.19
CA TRP A 37 7.76 -0.97 1.28
C TRP A 37 9.27 -0.74 1.29
N ASP A 38 9.82 -0.46 0.11
CA ASP A 38 11.21 -0.17 -0.18
C ASP A 38 11.52 1.35 -0.19
N ASP A 39 10.58 2.20 0.24
CA ASP A 39 10.84 3.61 0.53
C ASP A 39 11.26 3.79 2.01
N PRO A 40 12.53 4.14 2.29
CA PRO A 40 13.05 4.25 3.65
C PRO A 40 12.49 5.46 4.41
N THR A 41 11.76 6.37 3.75
CA THR A 41 11.18 7.57 4.38
C THR A 41 9.82 7.31 5.04
N VAL A 42 9.25 6.12 4.82
CA VAL A 42 7.92 5.77 5.34
C VAL A 42 7.98 5.39 6.82
N SER A 43 7.27 6.17 7.65
CA SER A 43 7.07 5.84 9.08
C SER A 43 5.87 4.93 9.26
N TRP A 44 6.10 3.61 9.27
CA TRP A 44 5.05 2.58 9.34
C TRP A 44 4.25 2.56 10.65
N GLY A 45 4.86 3.00 11.76
CA GLY A 45 4.21 3.04 13.08
C GLY A 45 3.02 4.01 13.18
N ARG A 46 2.75 4.82 12.15
CA ARG A 46 1.59 5.73 12.09
C ARG A 46 0.29 5.07 11.61
N PHE A 47 0.36 3.81 11.18
CA PHE A 47 -0.77 3.04 10.67
C PHE A 47 -1.25 2.02 11.70
N ASP A 48 -2.56 1.79 11.73
CA ASP A 48 -3.16 0.77 12.60
C ASP A 48 -2.97 -0.65 12.02
N ALA A 49 -2.85 -0.75 10.69
CA ALA A 49 -2.60 -2.00 9.97
C ALA A 49 -1.90 -1.76 8.62
N VAL A 50 -1.25 -2.80 8.11
CA VAL A 50 -0.63 -2.84 6.78
C VAL A 50 -1.17 -4.03 6.00
N LEU A 51 -1.66 -3.79 4.79
CA LEU A 51 -2.05 -4.82 3.83
C LEU A 51 -0.99 -4.93 2.74
N LEU A 52 -0.39 -6.11 2.60
CA LEU A 52 0.52 -6.39 1.50
C LEU A 52 -0.26 -6.51 0.18
N ARG A 53 0.14 -5.74 -0.82
CA ARG A 53 -0.45 -5.74 -2.16
C ARG A 53 0.59 -6.18 -3.18
N SER A 54 1.32 -5.21 -3.73
CA SER A 54 2.22 -5.38 -4.87
C SER A 54 3.69 -5.23 -4.48
N THR A 55 4.09 -5.79 -3.34
CA THR A 55 5.50 -5.90 -2.90
C THR A 55 6.23 -7.00 -3.67
N TRP A 56 6.10 -7.02 -5.00
CA TRP A 56 6.48 -8.17 -5.85
C TRP A 56 7.98 -8.32 -6.07
N ASP A 57 8.76 -7.29 -5.76
CA ASP A 57 10.23 -7.32 -5.80
C ASP A 57 10.88 -7.93 -4.54
N TYR A 58 10.08 -8.47 -3.61
CA TYR A 58 10.58 -9.03 -2.34
C TYR A 58 11.64 -10.13 -2.49
N THR A 59 11.62 -10.90 -3.58
CA THR A 59 12.62 -11.96 -3.83
C THR A 59 13.97 -11.43 -4.28
N GLN A 60 14.01 -10.18 -4.74
CA GLN A 60 15.19 -9.52 -5.31
C GLN A 60 15.88 -8.62 -4.27
N ARG A 61 15.38 -8.60 -3.02
CA ARG A 61 15.81 -7.70 -1.96
C ARG A 61 16.17 -8.42 -0.68
#